data_AF-A0A960MK45-F1
#
_entry.id   AF-A0A960MK45-F1
#
_cell.length_a   1.000
_cell.length_b   1.000
_cell.length_c   1.000
_cell.angle_alpha   90.00
_cell.angle_beta   90.00
_cell.angle_gamma   90.00
#
_symmetry.space_group_name_H-M   'P 1'
#
loop_
_entity.id
_entity.type
_entity.pdbx_description
1 polymer ?
#
loop_
_entity_poly.entity_id
_entity_poly.type
_entity_poly.pdbx_seq_one_letter_code
_entity_poly.pdbx_strand_id
1 'polypeptide(L)'
;GTSMGIAALIIMGMPAFIQPLSGKLLDWGWQGALVEGAPLYALSDFLRAFSIFPIGFLLALVALSKVKESRKIQEVDLRKASA
;
A
#
# COMPACT_ATOMS: atom_id res chain seq x y z
N GLY A 1 11.04 -9.38 -17.85
CA GLY A 1 10.61 -10.44 -16.91
C GLY A 1 10.79 -10.02 -15.47
N THR A 2 12.04 -9.91 -15.01
CA THR A 2 12.40 -9.67 -13.60
C THR A 2 11.74 -8.45 -12.96
N SER A 3 11.67 -7.31 -13.66
CA SER A 3 11.03 -6.09 -13.16
C SER A 3 9.53 -6.27 -12.88
N MET A 4 8.84 -7.00 -13.76
CA MET A 4 7.43 -7.31 -13.59
C MET A 4 7.21 -8.31 -12.43
N GLY A 5 8.12 -9.27 -12.28
CA GLY A 5 8.10 -10.20 -11.14
C GLY A 5 8.32 -9.51 -9.80
N ILE A 6 9.24 -8.55 -9.72
CA ILE A 6 9.46 -7.74 -8.53
C ILE A 6 8.22 -6.88 -8.24
N ALA A 7 7.61 -6.26 -9.25
CA ALA A 7 6.37 -5.51 -9.07
C ALA A 7 5.24 -6.40 -8.50
N ALA A 8 5.07 -7.61 -9.03
CA ALA A 8 4.06 -8.55 -8.54
C ALA A 8 4.34 -8.99 -7.08
N LEU A 9 5.59 -9.27 -6.74
CA LEU A 9 5.98 -9.60 -5.37
C LEU A 9 5.72 -8.45 -4.40
N ILE A 10 5.96 -7.21 -4.80
CA ILE A 10 5.68 -6.05 -3.96
C ILE A 10 4.16 -5.89 -3.79
N ILE A 11 3.40 -5.95 -4.87
CA ILE A 11 1.94 -5.74 -4.84
C ILE A 11 1.22 -6.83 -4.04
N MET A 12 1.62 -8.09 -4.18
CA MET A 12 0.97 -9.22 -3.50
C MET A 12 1.60 -9.53 -2.15
N GLY A 13 2.92 -9.32 -2.00
CA GLY A 13 3.66 -9.63 -0.77
C GLY A 13 3.54 -8.56 0.30
N MET A 14 3.55 -7.27 -0.04
CA MET A 14 3.42 -6.20 0.96
C MET A 14 2.10 -6.29 1.76
N PRO A 15 0.93 -6.55 1.15
CA PRO A 15 -0.31 -6.72 1.90
C PRO A 15 -0.24 -7.81 2.98
N ALA A 16 0.49 -8.90 2.74
CA ALA A 16 0.64 -9.98 3.71
C ALA A 16 1.35 -9.54 5.00
N PHE A 17 2.18 -8.49 4.95
CA PHE A 17 2.80 -7.88 6.13
C PHE A 17 1.95 -6.75 6.71
N ILE A 18 1.31 -5.94 5.86
CA ILE A 18 0.47 -4.81 6.29
C ILE A 18 -0.79 -5.29 7.03
N GLN A 19 -1.40 -6.39 6.60
CA GLN A 19 -2.59 -6.97 7.23
C GLN A 19 -2.38 -7.29 8.74
N PRO A 20 -1.40 -8.11 9.15
CA PRO A 20 -1.18 -8.39 10.57
C PRO A 20 -0.69 -7.16 11.35
N LEU A 21 0.05 -6.24 10.70
CA LEU A 21 0.47 -4.99 11.32
C LEU A 21 -0.73 -4.08 11.63
N SER A 22 -1.70 -3.97 10.71
CA SER A 22 -2.93 -3.20 10.92
C SER A 22 -3.79 -3.79 12.06
N GLY A 23 -3.87 -5.12 12.16
CA GLY A 23 -4.52 -5.79 13.30
C GLY A 23 -3.85 -5.46 14.63
N LYS A 24 -2.51 -5.55 14.70
CA LYS A 24 -1.76 -5.14 15.90
C LYS A 24 -1.91 -3.66 16.23
N LEU A 25 -2.00 -2.78 15.23
CA LEU A 25 -2.18 -1.34 15.46
C LEU A 25 -3.57 -1.04 16.02
N LEU A 26 -4.58 -1.80 15.58
CA LEU A 26 -5.94 -1.76 16.12
C LEU A 26 -5.96 -2.25 17.58
N ASP A 27 -5.29 -3.36 17.88
CA ASP A 27 -5.12 -3.90 19.23
C ASP A 27 -4.35 -2.93 20.15
N TRP A 28 -3.48 -2.07 19.61
CA TRP A 28 -2.70 -1.14 20.41
C TRP A 28 -3.47 0.13 20.80
N GLY A 29 -4.44 0.53 19.97
CA GLY A 29 -5.44 1.54 20.34
C GLY A 29 -6.54 0.99 21.27
N TRP A 30 -6.69 -0.34 21.29
CA TRP A 30 -7.72 -0.99 22.07
C TRP A 30 -7.49 -0.84 23.57
N GLN A 31 -8.48 -0.24 24.24
CA GLN A 31 -8.46 0.04 25.67
C GLN A 31 -8.83 -1.19 26.54
N GLY A 32 -8.86 -2.39 25.95
CA GLY A 32 -9.28 -3.63 26.62
C GLY A 32 -10.79 -3.72 26.86
N ALA A 33 -11.59 -2.84 26.26
CA ALA A 33 -13.04 -2.88 26.35
C ALA A 33 -13.58 -4.11 25.59
N LEU A 34 -14.18 -5.05 26.30
CA LEU A 34 -14.85 -6.23 25.75
C LEU A 34 -16.36 -6.10 25.96
N VAL A 35 -17.13 -6.21 24.89
CA VAL A 35 -18.59 -6.31 24.95
C VAL A 35 -18.97 -7.69 24.43
N GLU A 36 -19.60 -8.51 25.28
CA GLU A 36 -20.01 -9.89 24.96
C GLU A 36 -18.88 -10.78 24.39
N GLY A 37 -17.64 -10.54 24.82
CA GLY A 37 -16.46 -11.29 24.37
C GLY A 37 -15.85 -10.78 23.05
N ALA A 38 -16.42 -9.74 22.43
CA ALA A 38 -15.83 -9.08 21.27
C ALA A 38 -15.09 -7.79 21.68
N PRO A 39 -13.88 -7.53 21.12
CA PRO A 39 -13.16 -6.30 21.36
C PRO A 39 -13.95 -5.11 20.80
N LEU A 40 -14.31 -4.18 21.68
CA LEU A 40 -14.96 -2.92 21.34
C LEU A 40 -13.87 -1.91 20.95
N TYR A 41 -13.74 -1.67 19.66
CA TYR A 41 -12.83 -0.66 19.13
C TYR A 41 -13.54 0.70 19.01
N ALA A 42 -12.89 1.77 19.46
CA ALA A 42 -13.41 3.11 19.24
C ALA A 42 -13.13 3.56 17.79
N LEU A 43 -13.92 4.53 17.31
CA LEU A 43 -13.72 5.12 15.98
C LEU A 43 -12.30 5.70 15.81
N SER A 44 -11.73 6.25 16.88
CA SER A 44 -10.37 6.78 16.91
C SER A 44 -9.31 5.72 16.57
N ASP A 45 -9.50 4.48 17.02
CA ASP A 45 -8.54 3.39 16.84
C ASP A 45 -8.57 2.90 15.40
N PHE A 46 -9.77 2.84 14.81
CA PHE A 46 -9.95 2.60 13.38
C PHE A 46 -9.27 3.68 12.53
N LEU A 47 -9.52 4.96 12.81
CA LEU A 47 -8.89 6.06 12.06
C LEU A 47 -7.36 6.00 12.15
N ARG A 48 -6.83 5.63 13.32
CA ARG A 48 -5.39 5.48 13.53
C ARG A 48 -4.81 4.27 12.81
N ALA A 49 -5.46 3.10 12.87
CA ALA A 49 -5.04 1.90 12.16
C ALA A 49 -5.07 2.07 10.64
N PHE A 50 -6.14 2.68 10.12
CA PHE A 50 -6.31 2.93 8.69
C PHE A 50 -5.51 4.12 8.16
N SER A 51 -4.89 4.93 9.03
CA SER A 51 -3.97 6.01 8.61
C SER A 51 -2.74 5.50 7.83
N ILE A 52 -2.45 4.20 7.88
CA ILE A 52 -1.38 3.58 7.08
C ILE A 52 -1.64 3.69 5.57
N PHE A 53 -2.90 3.69 5.13
CA PHE A 53 -3.27 3.84 3.72
C PHE A 53 -2.94 5.22 3.15
N PRO A 54 -3.39 6.35 3.75
CA PRO A 54 -3.02 7.68 3.26
C PRO A 54 -1.51 7.94 3.37
N ILE A 55 -0.82 7.41 4.40
CA ILE A 55 0.65 7.51 4.48
C ILE A 55 1.31 6.76 3.32
N GLY A 56 0.89 5.53 3.04
CA GLY A 56 1.39 4.75 1.90
C GLY A 56 1.13 5.44 0.56
N PHE A 57 -0.03 6.08 0.40
CA PHE A 57 -0.36 6.88 -0.78
C PHE A 57 0.56 8.09 -0.95
N LEU A 58 0.84 8.83 0.13
CA LEU A 58 1.79 9.95 0.09
C LEU A 58 3.21 9.47 -0.27
N LEU A 59 3.65 8.34 0.27
CA LEU A 59 4.94 7.74 -0.11
C LEU A 59 4.97 7.34 -1.59
N ALA A 60 3.87 6.79 -2.11
CA ALA A 60 3.73 6.47 -3.53
C ALA A 60 3.80 7.74 -4.40
N LEU A 61 3.18 8.84 -3.99
CA LEU A 61 3.28 10.13 -4.70
C LEU A 61 4.71 10.70 -4.71
N VAL A 62 5.43 10.59 -3.58
CA VAL A 62 6.84 11.01 -3.51
C VAL A 62 7.71 10.13 -4.42
N ALA A 63 7.50 8.81 -4.41
CA ALA A 63 8.18 7.89 -5.31
C ALA A 63 7.86 8.18 -6.78
N LEU A 64 6.60 8.45 -7.11
CA LEU A 64 6.16 8.82 -8.45
C LEU A 64 6.81 10.12 -8.92
N SER A 65 6.96 11.11 -8.04
CA SER A 65 7.65 12.37 -8.36
C SER A 65 9.13 12.17 -8.74
N LYS A 66 9.73 11.04 -8.35
CA LYS A 66 11.11 10.66 -8.71
C LYS A 66 11.19 9.77 -9.96
N VAL A 67 10.05 9.26 -10.44
CA VAL A 67 9.99 8.55 -11.72
C VAL A 67 10.14 9.58 -12.83
N LYS A 68 11.36 9.67 -13.37
CA LYS A 68 11.64 10.45 -14.58
C LYS A 68 10.84 9.83 -15.72
N GLU A 69 9.88 10.57 -16.27
CA GLU A 69 9.04 10.11 -17.39
C GLU A 69 9.93 9.52 -18.51
N SER A 70 9.82 8.21 -18.73
CA SER A 70 10.45 7.52 -19.86
C SER A 70 9.54 7.63 -21.10
N ARG A 71 9.04 8.83 -21.40
CA ARG A 71 8.16 9.06 -22.57
C ARG A 71 8.84 8.70 -23.90
N LYS A 72 10.18 8.81 -23.97
CA LYS A 72 10.94 8.57 -25.20
C LYS A 72 11.00 7.12 -25.66
N ILE A 73 10.84 6.13 -24.77
CA ILE A 73 10.99 4.72 -25.16
C ILE A 73 9.70 4.18 -25.80
N GLN A 74 8.53 4.65 -25.35
CA GLN A 74 7.24 4.16 -25.86
C GLN A 74 6.93 4.66 -27.28
N GLU A 75 7.37 5.87 -27.64
CA GLU A 75 7.15 6.43 -28.99
C GLU A 75 8.03 5.77 -30.06
N VAL A 76 9.24 5.31 -29.68
CA VAL A 76 10.15 4.59 -30.59
C VAL A 76 9.66 3.16 -30.86
N ASP A 77 9.07 2.51 -29.86
CA ASP A 77 8.49 1.16 -29.99
C ASP A 77 7.25 1.18 -30.90
N LEU A 78 6.36 2.17 -30.72
CA LEU A 78 5.18 2.34 -31.58
C LEU A 78 5.55 2.59 -33.06
N ARG A 79 6.60 3.37 -33.33
CA ARG A 79 7.09 3.61 -34.70
C ARG A 79 7.76 2.38 -35.33
N LYS A 80 8.37 1.50 -34.53
CA LYS A 80 8.93 0.22 -34.99
C LYS A 80 7.87 -0.86 -35.19
N ALA A 81 6.78 -0.84 -34.42
CA ALA A 81 5.66 -1.75 -34.59
C ALA A 81 4.76 -1.39 -35.79
N SER A 82 4.84 -0.14 -36.28
CA SER A 82 4.09 0.35 -37.44
C SER A 82 4.91 0.38 -38.75
N ALA A 83 6.14 -0.12 -38.76
CA ALA A 83 7.05 -0.17 -39.92
C ALA A 83 7.47 -1.61 -40.20
#